data_AF-A0A519RF89-F1
#
_entry.id   AF-A0A519RF89-F1
#
_cell.length_a   1.000
_cell.length_b   1.000
_cell.length_c   1.000
_cell.angle_alpha   90.00
_cell.angle_beta   90.00
_cell.angle_gamma   90.00
#
_symmetry.space_group_name_H-M   'P 1'
#
loop_
_entity.id
_entity.type
_entity.pdbx_description
1 polymer ?
#
loop_
_entity_poly.entity_id
_entity_poly.type
_entity_poly.pdbx_seq_one_letter_code
_entity_poly.pdbx_strand_id
1 'polypeptide(L)'
;MESNKSYFFQSFIIVLLSAIFFLGVKRILPKKIFSEKAGTTKNVLIDSMLIDAFEAEDVSKADIGDTLANQPIVYYETNGVTFPEETYENYKGNQYLIAFYEKLYQLETAQKGNVRIAYFGDSMTDGDMIVQDFRNYFQQNFGGTGVGFVAITSESAGSRSSIEHQFSTNWKTQSYLNVKYPKRAFGVNGHVFFANDTAKVEWVRFKAGRSKFTSQLDNPTLFYGSAKNKNGEVSFIIGKDTLHKKLVPSNLLNTLALPKSGLKALKADFIKADSIPIYGFNFDDGKGVHVDNFSQRGNSGIPISKFDVSLMKAFQEKLDYDLIILHYGTNVLNYGTKDYTWYDKSMTRTVNRLKECFPGVSILIVSTADKASKYDTEMKTDSAVVPLTNAQKRYAVKTQSSYVNLYTLMGGDGSMVKWTEEEPAMANKDYTHFNFRGAKKIAGLLYQQLNDGYKQYKVLRQNRKQPEKEKEKSLLDTIFPKEEEEKDAN
;
A
#
# COMPACT_ATOMS: atom_id res chain seq x y z
N MET A 1 24.42 71.88 -25.40
CA MET A 1 23.17 71.22 -25.82
C MET A 1 23.43 69.73 -25.92
N GLU A 2 23.12 68.99 -24.86
CA GLU A 2 23.07 67.52 -24.91
C GLU A 2 21.61 67.12 -24.72
N SER A 3 21.06 66.40 -25.70
CA SER A 3 19.66 66.00 -25.67
C SER A 3 19.50 64.79 -24.76
N ASN A 4 18.66 64.93 -23.73
CA ASN A 4 18.21 63.83 -22.90
C ASN A 4 17.37 62.90 -23.78
N LYS A 5 17.98 61.85 -24.33
CA LYS A 5 17.26 60.80 -25.07
C LYS A 5 16.32 60.11 -24.09
N SER A 6 15.02 60.32 -24.30
CA SER A 6 13.96 59.73 -23.47
C SER A 6 13.96 58.21 -23.60
N TYR A 7 14.54 57.53 -22.61
CA TYR A 7 14.53 56.07 -22.47
C TYR A 7 13.11 55.48 -22.47
N PHE A 8 12.11 56.29 -22.11
CA PHE A 8 10.70 55.92 -22.16
C PHE A 8 10.24 55.63 -23.60
N PHE A 9 10.65 56.47 -24.56
CA PHE A 9 10.23 56.31 -25.96
C PHE A 9 10.90 55.09 -26.61
N GLN A 10 12.17 54.82 -26.29
CA GLN A 10 12.85 53.59 -26.72
C GLN A 10 12.21 52.34 -26.13
N SER A 11 11.87 52.35 -24.84
CA SER A 11 11.20 51.23 -24.16
C SER A 11 9.81 50.98 -24.75
N PHE A 12 9.05 52.05 -25.03
CA PHE A 12 7.74 51.95 -25.67
C PHE A 12 7.83 51.36 -27.08
N ILE A 13 8.81 51.80 -27.88
CA ILE A 13 9.04 51.25 -29.23
C ILE A 13 9.42 49.76 -29.17
N ILE A 14 10.23 49.33 -28.21
CA ILE A 14 10.60 47.91 -28.05
C ILE A 14 9.37 47.07 -27.71
N VAL A 15 8.51 47.53 -26.80
CA VAL A 15 7.26 46.84 -26.45
C VAL A 15 6.30 46.79 -27.64
N LEU A 16 6.18 47.90 -28.38
CA LEU A 16 5.32 47.97 -29.58
C LEU A 16 5.81 47.03 -30.69
N LEU A 17 7.13 47.01 -30.96
CA LEU A 17 7.74 46.11 -31.93
C LEU A 17 7.59 44.65 -31.51
N SER A 18 7.71 44.35 -30.21
CA SER A 18 7.50 43.00 -29.67
C SER A 18 6.05 42.54 -29.83
N ALA A 19 5.08 43.43 -29.60
CA ALA A 19 3.65 43.14 -29.77
C ALA A 19 3.30 42.91 -31.26
N ILE A 20 3.84 43.74 -32.16
CA ILE A 20 3.64 43.59 -33.62
C ILE A 20 4.28 42.29 -34.10
N PHE A 21 5.50 41.98 -33.64
CA PHE A 21 6.18 40.72 -33.95
C PHE A 21 5.37 39.52 -33.45
N PHE A 22 4.85 39.57 -32.23
CA PHE A 22 4.02 38.49 -31.67
C PHE A 22 2.71 38.30 -32.45
N LEU A 23 2.06 39.38 -32.89
CA LEU A 23 0.86 39.31 -33.73
C LEU A 23 1.14 38.78 -35.14
N GLY A 24 2.31 39.10 -35.71
CA GLY A 24 2.78 38.55 -36.98
C GLY A 24 3.09 37.05 -36.88
N VAL A 25 3.85 36.65 -35.87
CA VAL A 25 4.20 35.25 -35.61
C VAL A 25 2.95 34.42 -35.28
N LYS A 26 1.96 34.97 -34.55
CA LYS A 26 0.68 34.29 -34.25
C LYS A 26 -0.09 33.88 -35.51
N ARG A 27 0.06 34.58 -36.64
CA ARG A 27 -0.58 34.20 -37.92
C ARG A 27 0.10 33.01 -38.62
N ILE A 28 1.37 32.74 -38.28
CA ILE A 28 2.21 31.69 -38.89
C ILE A 28 2.35 30.49 -37.93
N LEU A 29 2.10 30.68 -36.63
CA LEU A 29 2.10 29.60 -35.65
C LEU A 29 0.92 28.63 -35.88
N PRO A 30 1.14 27.30 -35.81
CA PRO A 30 0.06 26.34 -35.85
C PRO A 30 -0.90 26.57 -34.68
N LYS A 31 -2.21 26.31 -34.88
CA LYS A 31 -3.26 26.48 -33.84
C LYS A 31 -2.97 25.73 -32.53
N LYS A 32 -2.06 24.74 -32.55
CA LYS A 32 -1.53 24.02 -31.38
C LYS A 32 0.01 24.01 -31.47
N ILE A 33 0.69 24.59 -30.49
CA ILE A 33 2.17 24.61 -30.37
C ILE A 33 2.68 23.39 -29.58
N PHE A 34 1.79 22.71 -28.87
CA PHE A 34 2.09 21.48 -28.12
C PHE A 34 1.29 20.31 -28.71
N SER A 35 1.97 19.22 -29.04
CA SER A 35 1.31 17.96 -29.36
C SER A 35 0.83 17.30 -28.07
N GLU A 36 -0.36 16.69 -28.09
CA GLU A 36 -0.94 15.90 -26.98
C GLU A 36 -0.15 14.63 -26.62
N LYS A 37 0.99 14.36 -27.28
CA LYS A 37 1.94 13.39 -26.77
C LYS A 37 2.70 14.00 -25.61
N ALA A 38 2.29 13.64 -24.40
CA ALA A 38 3.01 13.89 -23.16
C ALA A 38 4.52 13.70 -23.40
N GLY A 39 5.25 14.81 -23.42
CA GLY A 39 6.70 14.77 -23.44
C GLY A 39 7.15 14.03 -22.19
N THR A 40 7.96 12.99 -22.39
CA THR A 40 8.59 12.22 -21.31
C THR A 40 9.35 13.16 -20.38
N THR A 41 8.71 13.53 -19.26
CA THR A 41 9.40 14.09 -18.11
C THR A 41 10.30 12.98 -17.57
N LYS A 42 11.62 13.16 -17.69
CA LYS A 42 12.64 12.15 -17.33
C LYS A 42 12.57 11.58 -15.91
N ASN A 43 11.69 12.11 -15.04
CA ASN A 43 11.59 11.75 -13.62
C ASN A 43 10.16 11.40 -13.15
N VAL A 44 9.18 11.19 -14.04
CA VAL A 44 7.84 10.72 -13.63
C VAL A 44 7.72 9.25 -14.00
N LEU A 45 7.64 8.36 -13.00
CA LEU A 45 7.21 6.99 -13.25
C LEU A 45 5.75 7.01 -13.70
N ILE A 46 5.53 6.52 -14.91
CA ILE A 46 4.21 6.42 -15.51
C ILE A 46 3.71 4.99 -15.33
N ASP A 47 2.55 4.84 -14.70
CA ASP A 47 1.83 3.58 -14.63
C ASP A 47 1.23 3.27 -16.01
N SER A 48 1.95 2.47 -16.79
CA SER A 48 1.48 2.07 -18.13
C SER A 48 0.17 1.29 -18.11
N MET A 49 -0.11 0.54 -17.04
CA MET A 49 -1.35 -0.25 -16.95
C MET A 49 -2.56 0.62 -16.64
N LEU A 50 -2.36 1.75 -15.95
CA LEU A 50 -3.38 2.77 -15.78
C LEU A 50 -3.82 3.35 -17.13
N ILE A 51 -2.85 3.68 -17.99
CA ILE A 51 -3.11 4.19 -19.34
C ILE A 51 -3.80 3.13 -20.19
N ASP A 52 -3.25 1.91 -20.25
CA ASP A 52 -3.84 0.78 -21.00
C ASP A 52 -5.30 0.54 -20.57
N ALA A 53 -5.61 0.67 -19.27
CA ALA A 53 -6.96 0.46 -18.73
C ALA A 53 -7.93 1.58 -19.11
N PHE A 54 -7.47 2.83 -19.11
CA PHE A 54 -8.27 3.99 -19.51
C PHE A 54 -8.57 3.96 -21.02
N GLU A 55 -7.57 3.68 -21.86
CA GLU A 55 -7.73 3.61 -23.33
C GLU A 55 -8.62 2.45 -23.78
N ALA A 56 -8.66 1.33 -23.03
CA ALA A 56 -9.52 0.20 -23.34
C ALA A 56 -11.03 0.47 -23.13
N GLU A 57 -11.40 1.54 -22.41
CA GLU A 57 -12.79 1.87 -22.13
C GLU A 57 -13.55 2.38 -23.36
N ASP A 58 -12.88 3.15 -24.24
CA ASP A 58 -13.47 3.72 -25.46
C ASP A 58 -14.03 2.66 -26.41
N VAL A 59 -13.68 1.38 -26.21
CA VAL A 59 -14.09 0.25 -27.06
C VAL A 59 -15.27 -0.55 -26.45
N SER A 60 -15.64 -0.36 -25.18
CA SER A 60 -16.61 -1.22 -24.49
C SER A 60 -17.68 -0.48 -23.68
N LYS A 61 -18.61 0.20 -24.37
CA LYS A 61 -19.83 0.71 -23.73
C LYS A 61 -20.87 -0.40 -23.55
N ALA A 62 -20.76 -1.14 -22.46
CA ALA A 62 -21.87 -1.89 -21.89
C ALA A 62 -22.20 -1.27 -20.53
N ASP A 63 -23.37 -0.63 -20.49
CA ASP A 63 -23.92 0.02 -19.30
C ASP A 63 -24.49 -1.08 -18.40
N ILE A 64 -23.78 -1.41 -17.32
CA ILE A 64 -24.32 -2.28 -16.28
C ILE A 64 -24.96 -1.34 -15.26
N GLY A 65 -26.29 -1.21 -15.32
CA GLY A 65 -27.06 -0.40 -14.38
C GLY A 65 -26.65 -0.70 -12.93
N ASP A 66 -26.21 0.33 -12.22
CA ASP A 66 -25.67 0.22 -10.87
C ASP A 66 -26.80 0.03 -9.86
N THR A 67 -27.18 -1.23 -9.63
CA THR A 67 -28.22 -1.62 -8.67
C THR A 67 -27.73 -1.66 -7.22
N LEU A 68 -26.42 -1.46 -6.98
CA LEU A 68 -25.80 -1.57 -5.65
C LEU A 68 -26.32 -0.51 -4.67
N ALA A 69 -26.76 0.65 -5.15
CA ALA A 69 -27.23 1.74 -4.30
C ALA A 69 -28.58 1.48 -3.62
N ASN A 70 -29.38 0.52 -4.14
CA ASN A 70 -30.80 0.40 -3.79
C ASN A 70 -31.14 -0.82 -2.91
N GLN A 71 -30.14 -1.57 -2.42
CA GLN A 71 -30.36 -2.77 -1.61
C GLN A 71 -29.52 -2.74 -0.33
N PRO A 72 -30.03 -3.30 0.79
CA PRO A 72 -29.21 -3.50 1.98
C PRO A 72 -28.08 -4.50 1.68
N ILE A 73 -26.91 -4.25 2.25
CA ILE A 73 -25.76 -5.14 2.22
C ILE A 73 -25.89 -6.06 3.44
N VAL A 74 -26.42 -7.25 3.19
CA VAL A 74 -26.64 -8.27 4.21
C VAL A 74 -25.40 -9.15 4.37
N TYR A 75 -25.01 -9.41 5.61
CA TYR A 75 -23.86 -10.24 5.95
C TYR A 75 -24.29 -11.62 6.42
N TYR A 76 -23.49 -12.63 6.05
CA TYR A 76 -23.64 -13.99 6.55
C TYR A 76 -22.64 -14.25 7.68
N GLU A 77 -23.01 -15.13 8.60
CA GLU A 77 -22.19 -15.46 9.76
C GLU A 77 -20.80 -15.96 9.35
N THR A 78 -19.77 -15.36 9.93
CA THR A 78 -18.38 -15.79 9.76
C THR A 78 -17.81 -16.07 11.14
N ASN A 79 -17.43 -17.33 11.39
CA ASN A 79 -16.93 -17.79 12.69
C ASN A 79 -17.86 -17.38 13.85
N GLY A 80 -19.18 -17.56 13.73
CA GLY A 80 -20.13 -17.20 14.79
C GLY A 80 -20.35 -15.69 14.99
N VAL A 81 -19.85 -14.82 14.09
CA VAL A 81 -20.06 -13.37 14.17
C VAL A 81 -20.68 -12.85 12.89
N THR A 82 -21.68 -12.00 13.07
CA THR A 82 -22.34 -11.24 12.01
C THR A 82 -22.41 -9.78 12.46
N PHE A 83 -21.82 -8.88 11.68
CA PHE A 83 -21.99 -7.44 11.85
C PHE A 83 -23.39 -7.01 11.39
N PRO A 84 -23.92 -5.88 11.90
CA PRO A 84 -25.17 -5.32 11.41
C PRO A 84 -25.13 -5.08 9.89
N GLU A 85 -26.29 -5.20 9.26
CA GLU A 85 -26.47 -4.86 7.85
C GLU A 85 -26.08 -3.39 7.59
N GLU A 86 -25.53 -3.14 6.40
CA GLU A 86 -25.09 -1.81 6.00
C GLU A 86 -25.84 -1.35 4.74
N THR A 87 -25.92 -0.05 4.52
CA THR A 87 -26.33 0.50 3.21
C THR A 87 -25.10 0.80 2.38
N TYR A 88 -25.26 0.91 1.05
CA TYR A 88 -24.16 1.34 0.18
C TYR A 88 -23.58 2.70 0.60
N GLU A 89 -24.41 3.63 1.06
CA GLU A 89 -23.94 4.95 1.50
C GLU A 89 -23.00 4.84 2.72
N ASN A 90 -23.39 4.04 3.72
CA ASN A 90 -22.69 3.88 4.99
C ASN A 90 -21.74 2.67 5.03
N TYR A 91 -21.41 2.07 3.89
CA TYR A 91 -20.62 0.85 3.81
C TYR A 91 -19.23 1.00 4.46
N LYS A 92 -18.93 0.10 5.39
CA LYS A 92 -17.59 -0.06 6.01
C LYS A 92 -17.04 -1.46 5.77
N GLY A 93 -17.91 -2.46 5.66
CA GLY A 93 -17.49 -3.84 5.39
C GLY A 93 -16.72 -4.47 6.55
N ASN A 94 -17.02 -4.10 7.80
CA ASN A 94 -16.35 -4.64 8.99
C ASN A 94 -16.50 -6.17 9.11
N GLN A 95 -17.56 -6.76 8.52
CA GLN A 95 -17.72 -8.21 8.39
C GLN A 95 -16.48 -8.87 7.75
N TYR A 96 -15.89 -8.22 6.74
CA TYR A 96 -14.76 -8.76 5.98
C TYR A 96 -13.41 -8.60 6.72
N LEU A 97 -13.42 -8.00 7.91
CA LEU A 97 -12.26 -7.87 8.80
C LEU A 97 -12.30 -8.86 9.98
N ILE A 98 -13.30 -9.75 10.07
CA ILE A 98 -13.44 -10.69 11.20
C ILE A 98 -12.18 -11.54 11.44
N ALA A 99 -11.53 -12.04 10.38
CA ALA A 99 -10.31 -12.84 10.51
C ALA A 99 -9.17 -12.02 11.15
N PHE A 100 -8.95 -10.80 10.65
CA PHE A 100 -7.99 -9.85 11.21
C PHE A 100 -8.33 -9.47 12.66
N TYR A 101 -9.60 -9.19 12.96
CA TYR A 101 -10.05 -8.85 14.31
C TYR A 101 -9.91 -10.02 15.29
N GLU A 102 -10.15 -11.26 14.87
CA GLU A 102 -9.88 -12.42 15.71
C GLU A 102 -8.39 -12.50 16.04
N LYS A 103 -7.49 -12.25 15.09
CA LYS A 103 -6.05 -12.25 15.34
C LYS A 103 -5.64 -11.16 16.34
N LEU A 104 -6.18 -9.94 16.20
CA LEU A 104 -5.99 -8.87 17.19
C LEU A 104 -6.55 -9.27 18.58
N TYR A 105 -7.69 -9.95 18.63
CA TYR A 105 -8.28 -10.45 19.87
C TYR A 105 -7.42 -11.50 20.56
N GLN A 106 -6.89 -12.46 19.81
CA GLN A 106 -5.97 -13.45 20.34
C GLN A 106 -4.68 -12.79 20.85
N LEU A 107 -4.17 -11.79 20.13
CA LEU A 107 -3.00 -11.04 20.55
C LEU A 107 -3.26 -10.23 21.84
N GLU A 108 -4.41 -9.54 21.94
CA GLU A 108 -4.80 -8.76 23.12
C GLU A 108 -5.02 -9.65 24.36
N THR A 109 -5.68 -10.81 24.19
CA THR A 109 -6.12 -11.65 25.31
C THR A 109 -5.14 -12.74 25.71
N ALA A 110 -4.46 -13.38 24.75
CA ALA A 110 -3.50 -14.44 25.01
C ALA A 110 -2.05 -13.94 25.06
N GLN A 111 -1.79 -12.68 24.67
CA GLN A 111 -0.45 -12.07 24.58
C GLN A 111 0.54 -12.94 23.78
N LYS A 112 0.03 -13.67 22.79
CA LYS A 112 0.78 -14.61 21.96
C LYS A 112 0.44 -14.41 20.49
N GLY A 113 1.43 -14.68 19.64
CA GLY A 113 1.33 -14.56 18.20
C GLY A 113 1.78 -13.21 17.66
N ASN A 114 1.56 -13.05 16.37
CA ASN A 114 1.90 -11.89 15.58
C ASN A 114 0.72 -11.55 14.66
N VAL A 115 0.62 -10.28 14.32
CA VAL A 115 -0.31 -9.76 13.31
C VAL A 115 0.50 -8.95 12.32
N ARG A 116 0.35 -9.21 11.02
CA ARG A 116 1.09 -8.47 9.99
C ARG A 116 0.18 -7.81 8.97
N ILE A 117 0.46 -6.55 8.68
CA ILE A 117 -0.30 -5.72 7.75
C ILE A 117 0.60 -5.35 6.56
N ALA A 118 0.18 -5.68 5.34
CA ALA A 118 0.78 -5.19 4.10
C ALA A 118 0.09 -3.90 3.67
N TYR A 119 0.79 -2.76 3.74
CA TYR A 119 0.24 -1.46 3.37
C TYR A 119 0.74 -1.06 1.97
N PHE A 120 -0.11 -1.22 0.96
CA PHE A 120 0.17 -0.82 -0.41
C PHE A 120 -0.38 0.58 -0.69
N GLY A 121 0.45 1.43 -1.28
CA GLY A 121 0.01 2.77 -1.64
C GLY A 121 0.87 3.48 -2.66
N ASP A 122 0.53 4.74 -2.88
CA ASP A 122 1.19 5.65 -3.80
C ASP A 122 2.04 6.70 -3.07
N SER A 123 2.22 7.87 -3.69
CA SER A 123 2.97 9.01 -3.14
C SER A 123 2.42 9.51 -1.80
N MET A 124 1.16 9.23 -1.45
CA MET A 124 0.59 9.64 -0.15
C MET A 124 1.18 8.86 1.03
N THR A 125 1.60 7.62 0.78
CA THR A 125 2.19 6.71 1.78
C THR A 125 3.73 6.70 1.75
N ASP A 126 4.28 7.44 0.79
CA ASP A 126 5.69 7.49 0.50
C ASP A 126 6.49 8.14 1.63
N GLY A 127 7.77 7.78 1.73
CA GLY A 127 8.61 8.19 2.85
C GLY A 127 8.15 7.66 4.22
N ASP A 128 7.22 6.69 4.25
CA ASP A 128 6.65 6.14 5.48
C ASP A 128 5.83 7.13 6.31
N MET A 129 5.45 8.30 5.78
CA MET A 129 4.89 9.39 6.58
C MET A 129 3.58 9.01 7.29
N ILE A 130 2.62 8.42 6.58
CA ILE A 130 1.37 7.91 7.18
C ILE A 130 1.64 6.58 7.89
N VAL A 131 2.35 5.68 7.21
CA VAL A 131 2.48 4.27 7.64
C VAL A 131 3.30 4.15 8.93
N GLN A 132 4.28 5.01 9.18
CA GLN A 132 5.06 5.00 10.42
C GLN A 132 4.18 5.24 11.64
N ASP A 133 3.28 6.22 11.58
CA ASP A 133 2.44 6.60 12.72
C ASP A 133 1.31 5.59 12.88
N PHE A 134 0.78 5.07 11.77
CA PHE A 134 -0.19 3.97 11.77
C PHE A 134 0.40 2.72 12.43
N ARG A 135 1.64 2.35 12.05
CA ARG A 135 2.42 1.29 12.68
C ARG A 135 2.62 1.55 14.17
N ASN A 136 3.04 2.75 14.55
CA ASN A 136 3.25 3.13 15.96
C ASN A 136 1.96 2.96 16.79
N TYR A 137 0.79 3.34 16.26
CA TYR A 137 -0.48 3.16 16.98
C TYR A 137 -0.79 1.68 17.24
N PHE A 138 -0.60 0.81 16.25
CA PHE A 138 -0.78 -0.62 16.47
C PHE A 138 0.27 -1.20 17.44
N GLN A 139 1.55 -0.89 17.25
CA GLN A 139 2.63 -1.37 18.13
C GLN A 139 2.47 -0.88 19.57
N GLN A 140 1.93 0.32 19.77
CA GLN A 140 1.66 0.85 21.10
C GLN A 140 0.54 0.08 21.82
N ASN A 141 -0.48 -0.38 21.09
CA ASN A 141 -1.66 -1.02 21.69
C ASN A 141 -1.58 -2.56 21.73
N PHE A 142 -0.83 -3.16 20.82
CA PHE A 142 -0.75 -4.62 20.66
C PHE A 142 0.68 -5.18 20.78
N GLY A 143 1.67 -4.31 21.05
CA GLY A 143 3.08 -4.69 21.12
C GLY A 143 3.74 -4.88 19.75
N GLY A 144 5.01 -5.29 19.78
CA GLY A 144 5.85 -5.48 18.60
C GLY A 144 6.76 -4.28 18.31
N THR A 145 7.88 -4.57 17.65
CA THR A 145 8.88 -3.58 17.21
C THR A 145 9.34 -3.86 15.79
N GLY A 146 10.14 -2.94 15.25
CA GLY A 146 10.70 -3.02 13.92
C GLY A 146 9.88 -2.24 12.89
N VAL A 147 10.53 -2.00 11.74
CA VAL A 147 9.95 -1.27 10.60
C VAL A 147 9.26 -2.20 9.61
N GLY A 148 9.43 -3.52 9.77
CA GLY A 148 8.91 -4.53 8.86
C GLY A 148 9.77 -4.71 7.61
N PHE A 149 9.14 -5.01 6.49
CA PHE A 149 9.80 -5.24 5.21
C PHE A 149 10.29 -3.92 4.58
N VAL A 150 11.53 -3.92 4.10
CA VAL A 150 12.20 -2.80 3.45
C VAL A 150 12.85 -3.28 2.15
N ALA A 151 12.55 -2.60 1.05
CA ALA A 151 13.14 -2.87 -0.26
C ALA A 151 14.65 -2.58 -0.30
N ILE A 152 15.35 -3.14 -1.28
CA ILE A 152 16.80 -2.90 -1.45
C ILE A 152 17.09 -1.46 -1.82
N THR A 153 16.34 -0.91 -2.79
CA THR A 153 16.38 0.50 -3.16
C THR A 153 15.02 1.14 -2.93
N SER A 154 15.01 2.45 -2.65
CA SER A 154 13.77 3.23 -2.54
C SER A 154 14.04 4.66 -3.01
N GLU A 155 13.13 5.21 -3.80
CA GLU A 155 13.17 6.61 -4.25
C GLU A 155 13.08 7.60 -3.09
N SER A 156 12.51 7.15 -1.97
CA SER A 156 12.22 7.95 -0.80
C SER A 156 12.99 7.51 0.43
N ALA A 157 14.09 6.79 0.23
CA ALA A 157 14.98 6.37 1.31
C ALA A 157 15.41 7.54 2.19
N GLY A 158 15.65 8.73 1.59
CA GLY A 158 16.07 9.93 2.30
C GLY A 158 14.98 10.63 3.13
N SER A 159 13.69 10.33 2.91
CA SER A 159 12.58 10.93 3.67
C SER A 159 12.03 10.04 4.79
N ARG A 160 12.46 8.78 4.88
CA ARG A 160 12.00 7.85 5.92
C ARG A 160 12.60 8.19 7.28
N SER A 161 11.75 8.40 8.28
CA SER A 161 12.19 8.59 9.67
C SER A 161 12.23 7.30 10.49
N SER A 162 11.51 6.27 10.03
CA SER A 162 11.41 4.96 10.68
C SER A 162 12.68 4.12 10.55
N ILE A 163 13.46 4.32 9.48
CA ILE A 163 14.72 3.64 9.21
C ILE A 163 15.59 4.51 8.30
N GLU A 164 16.89 4.65 8.60
CA GLU A 164 17.85 5.26 7.66
C GLU A 164 18.25 4.21 6.62
N HIS A 165 18.14 4.55 5.35
CA HIS A 165 18.31 3.62 4.23
C HIS A 165 19.27 4.22 3.19
N GLN A 166 20.35 3.51 2.90
CA GLN A 166 21.34 3.87 1.88
C GLN A 166 21.67 2.65 1.04
N PHE A 167 22.02 2.85 -0.22
CA PHE A 167 22.38 1.78 -1.14
C PHE A 167 23.32 2.30 -2.22
N SER A 168 24.04 1.40 -2.87
CA SER A 168 24.86 1.73 -4.03
C SER A 168 23.99 2.07 -5.26
N THR A 169 24.48 2.91 -6.17
CA THR A 169 23.69 3.35 -7.34
C THR A 169 23.67 2.35 -8.49
N ASN A 170 24.42 1.25 -8.38
CA ASN A 170 24.62 0.27 -9.46
C ASN A 170 23.67 -0.93 -9.41
N TRP A 171 22.69 -0.95 -8.49
CA TRP A 171 21.62 -1.95 -8.51
C TRP A 171 20.81 -1.88 -9.80
N LYS A 172 20.57 -3.02 -10.44
CA LYS A 172 19.59 -3.13 -11.51
C LYS A 172 18.22 -3.44 -10.92
N THR A 173 17.34 -2.43 -10.94
CA THR A 173 15.98 -2.51 -10.42
C THR A 173 14.95 -2.72 -11.52
N GLN A 174 14.01 -3.64 -11.31
CA GLN A 174 12.78 -3.75 -12.10
C GLN A 174 11.58 -3.65 -11.16
N SER A 175 10.51 -2.98 -11.60
CA SER A 175 9.25 -2.91 -10.87
C SER A 175 8.06 -3.25 -11.77
N TYR A 176 6.96 -3.65 -11.15
CA TYR A 176 5.69 -3.84 -11.85
C TYR A 176 5.12 -2.57 -12.49
N LEU A 177 5.62 -1.38 -12.14
CA LEU A 177 5.24 -0.13 -12.80
C LEU A 177 5.91 0.03 -14.16
N ASN A 178 7.18 -0.37 -14.27
CA ASN A 178 8.01 -0.07 -15.43
C ASN A 178 8.30 -1.27 -16.34
N VAL A 179 7.99 -2.50 -15.91
CA VAL A 179 8.26 -3.72 -16.67
C VAL A 179 7.00 -4.59 -16.81
N LYS A 180 6.46 -4.66 -18.04
CA LYS A 180 5.27 -5.46 -18.37
C LYS A 180 5.51 -6.98 -18.33
N TYR A 181 6.73 -7.40 -18.69
CA TYR A 181 7.14 -8.81 -18.76
C TYR A 181 8.51 -8.98 -18.09
N PRO A 182 8.56 -9.18 -16.76
CA PRO A 182 9.83 -9.30 -16.07
C PRO A 182 10.45 -10.69 -16.29
N LYS A 183 11.78 -10.76 -16.33
CA LYS A 183 12.50 -12.04 -16.42
C LYS A 183 12.32 -12.89 -15.16
N ARG A 184 12.08 -12.25 -14.02
CA ARG A 184 11.87 -12.85 -12.71
C ARG A 184 10.69 -12.13 -12.06
N ALA A 185 9.77 -12.87 -11.45
CA ALA A 185 8.61 -12.28 -10.81
C ALA A 185 9.01 -11.27 -9.72
N PHE A 186 8.20 -10.22 -9.57
CA PHE A 186 8.37 -9.19 -8.56
C PHE A 186 8.08 -9.75 -7.17
N GLY A 187 8.84 -9.29 -6.17
CA GLY A 187 8.55 -9.56 -4.77
C GLY A 187 7.30 -8.82 -4.30
N VAL A 188 6.90 -9.08 -3.05
CA VAL A 188 5.69 -8.46 -2.44
C VAL A 188 5.75 -6.93 -2.45
N ASN A 189 6.94 -6.34 -2.47
CA ASN A 189 7.16 -4.89 -2.60
C ASN A 189 7.01 -4.35 -4.04
N GLY A 190 6.59 -5.17 -5.00
CA GLY A 190 6.45 -4.80 -6.41
C GLY A 190 7.78 -4.63 -7.15
N HIS A 191 8.89 -5.11 -6.59
CA HIS A 191 10.22 -4.97 -7.17
C HIS A 191 11.00 -6.28 -7.24
N VAL A 192 12.01 -6.30 -8.11
CA VAL A 192 13.10 -7.28 -8.09
C VAL A 192 14.42 -6.58 -8.41
N PHE A 193 15.47 -6.92 -7.66
CA PHE A 193 16.78 -6.29 -7.72
C PHE A 193 17.86 -7.30 -8.11
N PHE A 194 18.85 -6.86 -8.88
CA PHE A 194 20.00 -7.68 -9.29
C PHE A 194 21.32 -6.94 -9.01
N ALA A 195 22.30 -7.69 -8.50
CA ALA A 195 23.65 -7.23 -8.19
C ALA A 195 24.63 -7.66 -9.30
N ASN A 196 24.46 -7.09 -10.49
CA ASN A 196 25.06 -7.55 -11.75
C ASN A 196 26.22 -6.69 -12.29
N ASP A 197 26.73 -5.77 -11.49
CA ASP A 197 27.92 -4.96 -11.82
C ASP A 197 29.20 -5.78 -11.57
N THR A 198 30.01 -5.91 -12.62
CA THR A 198 31.27 -6.68 -12.55
C THR A 198 32.43 -5.87 -11.98
N ALA A 199 32.29 -4.56 -11.85
CA ALA A 199 33.35 -3.64 -11.43
C ALA A 199 33.20 -3.16 -9.97
N LYS A 200 31.96 -3.03 -9.47
CA LYS A 200 31.69 -2.54 -8.12
C LYS A 200 30.66 -3.41 -7.41
N VAL A 201 30.94 -3.73 -6.15
CA VAL A 201 30.03 -4.49 -5.29
C VAL A 201 28.77 -3.69 -5.00
N GLU A 202 27.61 -4.25 -5.31
CA GLU A 202 26.32 -3.72 -4.85
C GLU A 202 26.14 -3.92 -3.35
N TRP A 203 25.67 -2.88 -2.68
CA TRP A 203 25.44 -2.91 -1.25
C TRP A 203 24.17 -2.18 -0.85
N VAL A 204 23.65 -2.55 0.31
CA VAL A 204 22.58 -1.82 1.01
C VAL A 204 22.95 -1.67 2.47
N ARG A 205 22.64 -0.52 3.06
CA ARG A 205 22.86 -0.19 4.46
C ARG A 205 21.59 0.32 5.09
N PHE A 206 21.31 -0.21 6.27
CA PHE A 206 20.21 0.15 7.12
C PHE A 206 20.72 0.60 8.48
N LYS A 207 20.08 1.61 9.06
CA LYS A 207 20.29 1.99 10.46
C LYS A 207 18.93 2.22 11.11
N ALA A 208 18.80 1.72 12.33
CA ALA A 208 17.58 1.84 13.11
C ALA A 208 17.14 3.31 13.20
N GLY A 209 15.81 3.51 13.18
CA GLY A 209 15.21 4.82 13.41
C GLY A 209 15.42 5.31 14.84
N ARG A 210 14.85 6.48 15.13
CA ARG A 210 14.93 7.09 16.48
C ARG A 210 13.65 6.93 17.30
N SER A 211 12.56 6.45 16.67
CA SER A 211 11.29 6.21 17.34
C SER A 211 11.38 5.03 18.31
N LYS A 212 10.54 5.03 19.35
CA LYS A 212 10.45 3.98 20.37
C LYS A 212 10.44 2.58 19.76
N PHE A 213 9.58 2.35 18.77
CA PHE A 213 9.36 1.02 18.19
C PHE A 213 10.28 0.66 17.02
N THR A 214 11.06 1.61 16.49
CA THR A 214 12.01 1.35 15.38
C THR A 214 13.46 1.63 15.76
N SER A 215 13.74 1.74 17.06
CA SER A 215 15.08 2.02 17.60
C SER A 215 16.07 0.86 17.50
N GLN A 216 15.63 -0.27 16.94
CA GLN A 216 16.40 -1.50 16.75
C GLN A 216 16.03 -2.14 15.40
N LEU A 217 16.99 -2.88 14.83
CA LEU A 217 16.81 -3.73 13.66
C LEU A 217 16.82 -5.19 14.15
N ASP A 218 15.64 -5.68 14.51
CA ASP A 218 15.43 -7.03 15.03
C ASP A 218 15.33 -8.05 13.89
N ASN A 219 15.86 -9.25 14.15
CA ASN A 219 15.83 -10.43 13.27
C ASN A 219 16.02 -10.14 11.76
N PRO A 220 17.11 -9.47 11.34
CA PRO A 220 17.32 -9.15 9.93
C PRO A 220 17.21 -10.38 9.04
N THR A 221 16.26 -10.37 8.12
CA THR A 221 16.01 -11.51 7.23
C THR A 221 16.01 -11.04 5.78
N LEU A 222 16.97 -11.53 4.99
CA LEU A 222 17.06 -11.27 3.56
C LEU A 222 16.11 -12.19 2.79
N PHE A 223 15.35 -11.63 1.85
CA PHE A 223 14.47 -12.36 0.92
C PHE A 223 15.04 -12.33 -0.50
N TYR A 224 15.16 -13.51 -1.12
CA TYR A 224 15.72 -13.67 -2.46
C TYR A 224 15.12 -14.88 -3.20
N GLY A 225 15.10 -14.82 -4.53
CA GLY A 225 14.48 -15.84 -5.39
C GLY A 225 15.42 -16.97 -5.78
N SER A 226 14.87 -17.97 -6.48
CA SER A 226 15.67 -19.05 -7.07
C SER A 226 16.67 -18.56 -8.12
N ALA A 227 17.74 -19.31 -8.32
CA ALA A 227 18.73 -19.05 -9.36
C ALA A 227 19.58 -20.30 -9.65
N LYS A 228 20.14 -20.36 -10.85
CA LYS A 228 21.15 -21.37 -11.23
C LYS A 228 22.52 -21.07 -10.59
N ASN A 229 22.86 -19.80 -10.42
CA ASN A 229 24.09 -19.39 -9.74
C ASN A 229 24.06 -19.82 -8.26
N LYS A 230 25.01 -20.66 -7.86
CA LYS A 230 25.19 -21.16 -6.48
C LYS A 230 26.42 -20.58 -5.77
N ASN A 231 27.13 -19.66 -6.42
CA ASN A 231 28.35 -19.04 -5.93
C ASN A 231 28.10 -17.66 -5.28
N GLY A 232 26.84 -17.21 -5.24
CA GLY A 232 26.48 -15.93 -4.63
C GLY A 232 26.63 -15.96 -3.11
N GLU A 233 27.15 -14.87 -2.56
CA GLU A 233 27.37 -14.69 -1.13
C GLU A 233 26.95 -13.28 -0.70
N VAL A 234 26.66 -13.12 0.59
CA VAL A 234 26.41 -11.81 1.20
C VAL A 234 27.33 -11.64 2.40
N SER A 235 27.99 -10.48 2.46
CA SER A 235 28.79 -10.08 3.61
C SER A 235 28.02 -9.08 4.45
N PHE A 236 27.66 -9.47 5.66
CA PHE A 236 26.93 -8.64 6.61
C PHE A 236 27.90 -7.94 7.57
N ILE A 237 27.96 -6.62 7.50
CA ILE A 237 28.81 -5.78 8.34
C ILE A 237 27.96 -5.19 9.46
N ILE A 238 28.30 -5.51 10.70
CA ILE A 238 27.56 -5.17 11.91
C ILE A 238 28.55 -4.61 12.93
N GLY A 239 28.59 -3.29 13.07
CA GLY A 239 29.60 -2.64 13.89
C GLY A 239 31.00 -2.89 13.34
N LYS A 240 31.84 -3.64 14.09
CA LYS A 240 33.19 -4.05 13.68
C LYS A 240 33.24 -5.48 13.11
N ASP A 241 32.15 -6.23 13.21
CA ASP A 241 32.10 -7.62 12.76
C ASP A 241 31.66 -7.68 11.29
N THR A 242 32.24 -8.63 10.55
CA THR A 242 31.80 -9.00 9.20
C THR A 242 31.47 -10.49 9.17
N LEU A 243 30.25 -10.83 8.76
CA LEU A 243 29.77 -12.21 8.63
C LEU A 243 29.56 -12.53 7.15
N HIS A 244 30.23 -13.56 6.65
CA HIS A 244 30.02 -14.06 5.30
C HIS A 244 29.01 -15.20 5.30
N LYS A 245 28.00 -15.12 4.42
CA LYS A 245 26.96 -16.15 4.27
C LYS A 245 26.76 -16.47 2.79
N LYS A 246 26.74 -17.76 2.45
CA LYS A 246 26.38 -18.21 1.11
C LYS A 246 24.88 -18.05 0.87
N LEU A 247 24.50 -17.68 -0.35
CA LEU A 247 23.13 -17.72 -0.82
C LEU A 247 22.83 -19.12 -1.36
N VAL A 248 21.70 -19.70 -0.94
CA VAL A 248 21.24 -21.01 -1.39
C VAL A 248 19.92 -20.83 -2.15
N PRO A 249 19.95 -20.44 -3.45
CA PRO A 249 18.76 -20.03 -4.18
C PRO A 249 18.06 -21.24 -4.81
N SER A 250 17.59 -22.18 -3.98
CA SER A 250 16.97 -23.45 -4.41
C SER A 250 15.45 -23.40 -4.50
N ASN A 251 14.80 -22.66 -3.60
CA ASN A 251 13.33 -22.55 -3.56
C ASN A 251 12.84 -21.34 -4.36
N LEU A 252 11.55 -21.31 -4.67
CA LEU A 252 10.92 -20.16 -5.34
C LEU A 252 11.20 -18.84 -4.60
N LEU A 253 11.01 -18.87 -3.28
CA LEU A 253 11.45 -17.85 -2.34
C LEU A 253 12.37 -18.46 -1.30
N ASN A 254 13.49 -17.79 -1.02
CA ASN A 254 14.47 -18.19 -0.02
C ASN A 254 14.65 -17.05 0.99
N THR A 255 14.95 -17.44 2.22
CA THR A 255 15.23 -16.50 3.31
C THR A 255 16.60 -16.78 3.89
N LEU A 256 17.34 -15.73 4.24
CA LEU A 256 18.59 -15.82 5.00
C LEU A 256 18.45 -14.93 6.23
N ALA A 257 18.17 -15.57 7.37
CA ALA A 257 18.00 -14.89 8.64
C ALA A 257 19.33 -14.73 9.38
N LEU A 258 19.53 -13.56 9.99
CA LEU A 258 20.54 -13.34 11.00
C LEU A 258 19.82 -13.31 12.35
N PRO A 259 19.99 -14.33 13.21
CA PRO A 259 19.35 -14.37 14.52
C PRO A 259 20.06 -13.42 15.50
N LYS A 260 20.15 -12.14 15.12
CA LYS A 260 20.66 -11.04 15.93
C LYS A 260 19.51 -10.07 16.17
N SER A 261 19.21 -9.81 17.43
CA SER A 261 18.23 -8.80 17.86
C SER A 261 18.96 -7.54 18.35
N GLY A 262 18.27 -6.41 18.34
CA GLY A 262 18.79 -5.16 18.91
C GLY A 262 19.86 -4.45 18.09
N LEU A 263 20.04 -4.78 16.81
CA LEU A 263 21.06 -4.14 15.98
C LEU A 263 20.74 -2.65 15.76
N LYS A 264 21.77 -1.80 15.78
CA LYS A 264 21.63 -0.38 15.46
C LYS A 264 21.87 -0.07 13.99
N ALA A 265 22.66 -0.89 13.31
CA ALA A 265 22.94 -0.77 11.89
C ALA A 265 23.33 -2.13 11.29
N LEU A 266 23.07 -2.28 10.00
CA LEU A 266 23.43 -3.43 9.19
C LEU A 266 23.81 -2.94 7.80
N LYS A 267 24.96 -3.37 7.27
CA LYS A 267 25.30 -3.24 5.85
C LYS A 267 25.43 -4.64 5.25
N ALA A 268 24.92 -4.83 4.04
CA ALA A 268 24.99 -6.08 3.30
C ALA A 268 25.63 -5.81 1.94
N ASP A 269 26.75 -6.46 1.68
CA ASP A 269 27.50 -6.41 0.43
C ASP A 269 27.26 -7.71 -0.35
N PHE A 270 26.75 -7.60 -1.58
CA PHE A 270 26.36 -8.76 -2.41
C PHE A 270 27.49 -9.13 -3.36
N ILE A 271 27.99 -10.36 -3.23
CA ILE A 271 29.19 -10.83 -3.93
C ILE A 271 28.79 -11.97 -4.87
N LYS A 272 29.16 -11.86 -6.15
CA LYS A 272 28.86 -12.88 -7.20
C LYS A 272 27.36 -13.26 -7.24
N ALA A 273 26.46 -12.29 -7.03
CA ALA A 273 25.02 -12.49 -6.93
C ALA A 273 24.22 -11.99 -8.14
N ASP A 274 24.90 -11.72 -9.26
CA ASP A 274 24.42 -11.15 -10.53
C ASP A 274 23.08 -11.67 -11.06
N SER A 275 22.82 -12.97 -10.94
CA SER A 275 21.63 -13.63 -11.48
C SER A 275 20.63 -14.06 -10.40
N ILE A 276 20.91 -13.75 -9.13
CA ILE A 276 20.03 -14.06 -8.00
C ILE A 276 19.04 -12.91 -7.83
N PRO A 277 17.72 -13.14 -7.97
CA PRO A 277 16.73 -12.09 -7.70
C PRO A 277 16.73 -11.74 -6.22
N ILE A 278 16.94 -10.47 -5.88
CA ILE A 278 16.86 -10.00 -4.50
C ILE A 278 15.56 -9.20 -4.34
N TYR A 279 14.88 -9.35 -3.20
CA TYR A 279 13.59 -8.70 -2.95
C TYR A 279 13.64 -7.63 -1.87
N GLY A 280 14.38 -7.86 -0.78
CA GLY A 280 14.46 -6.91 0.33
C GLY A 280 14.85 -7.57 1.65
N PHE A 281 14.76 -6.79 2.72
CA PHE A 281 15.01 -7.22 4.09
C PHE A 281 13.77 -7.05 4.95
N ASN A 282 13.58 -7.94 5.90
CA ASN A 282 12.63 -7.78 6.99
C ASN A 282 13.35 -7.43 8.30
N PHE A 283 12.75 -6.52 9.07
CA PHE A 283 13.18 -6.16 10.42
C PHE A 283 11.98 -6.09 11.37
N ASP A 284 11.74 -7.17 12.10
CA ASP A 284 10.70 -7.28 13.13
C ASP A 284 11.15 -8.17 14.30
N ASP A 285 10.45 -8.07 15.43
CA ASP A 285 10.71 -8.91 16.62
C ASP A 285 9.83 -10.17 16.68
N GLY A 286 9.04 -10.44 15.65
CA GLY A 286 8.22 -11.65 15.50
C GLY A 286 7.02 -11.76 16.46
N LYS A 287 6.63 -10.66 17.12
CA LYS A 287 5.51 -10.62 18.07
C LYS A 287 4.77 -9.30 17.98
N GLY A 288 3.50 -9.30 18.38
CA GLY A 288 2.71 -8.07 18.32
C GLY A 288 2.29 -7.72 16.89
N VAL A 289 2.20 -6.43 16.57
CA VAL A 289 1.78 -5.98 15.23
C VAL A 289 2.96 -5.43 14.42
N HIS A 290 3.05 -5.85 13.16
CA HIS A 290 3.98 -5.33 12.17
C HIS A 290 3.23 -4.74 10.97
N VAL A 291 3.74 -3.63 10.43
CA VAL A 291 3.15 -2.97 9.26
C VAL A 291 4.23 -2.70 8.23
N ASP A 292 4.13 -3.36 7.09
CA ASP A 292 5.03 -3.20 5.96
C ASP A 292 4.52 -2.09 5.05
N ASN A 293 5.41 -1.20 4.62
CA ASN A 293 5.05 -0.13 3.69
C ASN A 293 5.56 -0.45 2.28
N PHE A 294 4.63 -0.64 1.36
CA PHE A 294 4.85 -0.88 -0.07
C PHE A 294 4.33 0.30 -0.89
N SER A 295 4.96 1.46 -0.69
CA SER A 295 4.69 2.69 -1.43
C SER A 295 5.50 2.76 -2.73
N GLN A 296 4.86 3.08 -3.86
CA GLN A 296 5.55 3.43 -5.10
C GLN A 296 4.92 4.67 -5.74
N ARG A 297 5.74 5.68 -6.07
CA ARG A 297 5.27 6.91 -6.71
C ARG A 297 4.68 6.61 -8.09
N GLY A 298 3.62 7.33 -8.44
CA GLY A 298 2.92 7.16 -9.72
C GLY A 298 2.02 5.93 -9.82
N ASN A 299 1.98 5.07 -8.79
CA ASN A 299 1.21 3.82 -8.81
C ASN A 299 -0.30 4.07 -8.65
N SER A 300 -1.11 3.38 -9.45
CA SER A 300 -2.58 3.40 -9.34
C SER A 300 -3.18 2.24 -8.53
N GLY A 301 -2.35 1.25 -8.18
CA GLY A 301 -2.77 -0.03 -7.63
C GLY A 301 -3.03 -1.10 -8.70
N ILE A 302 -3.38 -0.74 -9.94
CA ILE A 302 -3.59 -1.69 -11.05
C ILE A 302 -2.39 -2.63 -11.28
N PRO A 303 -1.13 -2.17 -11.21
CA PRO A 303 0.06 -3.02 -11.39
C PRO A 303 0.13 -4.21 -10.45
N ILE A 304 -0.52 -4.19 -9.27
CA ILE A 304 -0.57 -5.33 -8.34
C ILE A 304 -1.15 -6.57 -9.02
N SER A 305 -2.01 -6.43 -10.02
CA SER A 305 -2.52 -7.55 -10.83
C SER A 305 -1.42 -8.37 -11.52
N LYS A 306 -0.18 -7.86 -11.61
CA LYS A 306 1.01 -8.54 -12.14
C LYS A 306 1.71 -9.47 -11.13
N PHE A 307 1.28 -9.50 -9.88
CA PHE A 307 1.85 -10.44 -8.91
C PHE A 307 1.73 -11.89 -9.39
N ASP A 308 2.82 -12.62 -9.24
CA ASP A 308 2.84 -14.07 -9.46
C ASP A 308 2.25 -14.77 -8.23
N VAL A 309 1.18 -15.55 -8.44
CA VAL A 309 0.44 -16.19 -7.33
C VAL A 309 1.35 -17.09 -6.51
N SER A 310 2.16 -17.92 -7.18
CA SER A 310 3.01 -18.90 -6.52
C SER A 310 4.06 -18.22 -5.66
N LEU A 311 4.68 -17.16 -6.17
CA LEU A 311 5.66 -16.38 -5.40
C LEU A 311 5.00 -15.64 -4.24
N MET A 312 3.82 -15.05 -4.42
CA MET A 312 3.13 -14.36 -3.32
C MET A 312 2.67 -15.33 -2.23
N LYS A 313 2.21 -16.53 -2.59
CA LYS A 313 1.94 -17.60 -1.62
C LYS A 313 3.20 -17.99 -0.84
N ALA A 314 4.35 -18.09 -1.52
CA ALA A 314 5.62 -18.34 -0.84
C ALA A 314 6.03 -17.17 0.09
N PHE A 315 5.71 -15.91 -0.26
CA PHE A 315 5.88 -14.78 0.67
C PHE A 315 4.92 -14.87 1.85
N GLN A 316 3.65 -15.23 1.62
CA GLN A 316 2.67 -15.40 2.69
C GLN A 316 3.09 -16.49 3.69
N GLU A 317 3.67 -17.60 3.23
CA GLU A 317 4.23 -18.63 4.11
C GLU A 317 5.36 -18.13 5.03
N LYS A 318 6.01 -17.02 4.69
CA LYS A 318 7.12 -16.45 5.47
C LYS A 318 6.74 -15.21 6.27
N LEU A 319 5.83 -14.41 5.76
CA LEU A 319 5.45 -13.13 6.36
C LEU A 319 4.10 -13.19 7.09
N ASP A 320 3.24 -14.15 6.75
CA ASP A 320 1.93 -14.38 7.38
C ASP A 320 1.10 -13.10 7.54
N TYR A 321 0.78 -12.44 6.41
CA TYR A 321 -0.07 -11.26 6.44
C TYR A 321 -1.50 -11.61 6.86
N ASP A 322 -2.10 -10.81 7.74
CA ASP A 322 -3.49 -10.93 8.18
C ASP A 322 -4.38 -9.83 7.58
N LEU A 323 -3.78 -8.73 7.12
CA LEU A 323 -4.47 -7.62 6.46
C LEU A 323 -3.66 -7.03 5.31
N ILE A 324 -4.31 -6.78 4.18
CA ILE A 324 -3.80 -6.00 3.06
C ILE A 324 -4.58 -4.70 2.96
N ILE A 325 -3.88 -3.56 2.99
CA ILE A 325 -4.46 -2.24 2.81
C ILE A 325 -4.09 -1.71 1.42
N LEU A 326 -5.08 -1.29 0.64
CA LEU A 326 -4.89 -0.60 -0.64
C LEU A 326 -5.27 0.87 -0.48
N HIS A 327 -4.28 1.76 -0.53
CA HIS A 327 -4.46 3.20 -0.38
C HIS A 327 -3.92 3.92 -1.63
N TYR A 328 -4.80 4.06 -2.62
CA TYR A 328 -4.50 4.64 -3.92
C TYR A 328 -5.55 5.68 -4.29
N GLY A 329 -5.23 6.53 -5.27
CA GLY A 329 -6.22 7.38 -5.94
C GLY A 329 -5.64 8.69 -6.46
N THR A 330 -4.59 9.20 -5.84
CA THR A 330 -3.97 10.48 -6.21
C THR A 330 -3.52 10.50 -7.67
N ASN A 331 -2.94 9.41 -8.17
CA ASN A 331 -2.50 9.29 -9.56
C ASN A 331 -3.65 9.05 -10.55
N VAL A 332 -4.84 8.66 -10.07
CA VAL A 332 -6.02 8.36 -10.88
C VAL A 332 -6.87 9.61 -11.14
N LEU A 333 -6.78 10.62 -10.25
CA LEU A 333 -7.50 11.89 -10.37
C LEU A 333 -7.05 12.76 -11.57
N ASN A 334 -5.88 12.53 -12.14
CA ASN A 334 -5.28 13.44 -13.13
C ASN A 334 -5.71 13.18 -14.60
N TYR A 335 -6.73 12.35 -14.83
CA TYR A 335 -7.14 11.91 -16.19
C TYR A 335 -8.32 12.69 -16.77
N GLY A 336 -8.80 13.74 -16.10
CA GLY A 336 -9.80 14.67 -16.64
C GLY A 336 -11.20 14.05 -16.87
N THR A 337 -11.45 12.85 -16.34
CA THR A 337 -12.73 12.15 -16.42
C THR A 337 -13.41 12.10 -15.06
N LYS A 338 -14.74 12.00 -15.08
CA LYS A 338 -15.57 11.67 -13.90
C LYS A 338 -16.12 10.24 -13.98
N ASP A 339 -15.94 9.58 -15.11
CA ASP A 339 -16.26 8.16 -15.26
C ASP A 339 -15.05 7.32 -14.85
N TYR A 340 -15.24 6.53 -13.80
CA TYR A 340 -14.24 5.64 -13.23
C TYR A 340 -14.67 4.17 -13.32
N THR A 341 -15.55 3.83 -14.26
CA THR A 341 -16.02 2.46 -14.49
C THR A 341 -14.86 1.56 -14.93
N TRP A 342 -13.98 2.03 -15.80
CA TRP A 342 -12.72 1.36 -16.14
C TRP A 342 -11.82 1.07 -14.93
N TYR A 343 -11.74 2.01 -13.98
CA TYR A 343 -10.89 1.87 -12.79
C TYR A 343 -11.51 0.85 -11.82
N ASP A 344 -12.82 0.91 -11.61
CA ASP A 344 -13.60 -0.08 -10.86
C ASP A 344 -13.39 -1.50 -11.42
N LYS A 345 -13.56 -1.69 -12.74
CA LYS A 345 -13.32 -2.98 -13.41
C LYS A 345 -11.88 -3.48 -13.20
N SER A 346 -10.90 -2.59 -13.32
CA SER A 346 -9.48 -2.95 -13.20
C SER A 346 -9.08 -3.27 -11.77
N MET A 347 -9.51 -2.47 -10.80
CA MET A 347 -9.27 -2.73 -9.38
C MET A 347 -10.04 -3.93 -8.87
N THR A 348 -11.22 -4.24 -9.39
CA THR A 348 -11.93 -5.50 -9.09
C THR A 348 -11.05 -6.71 -9.47
N ARG A 349 -10.42 -6.70 -10.66
CA ARG A 349 -9.47 -7.76 -11.06
C ARG A 349 -8.25 -7.78 -10.16
N THR A 350 -7.70 -6.62 -9.80
CA THR A 350 -6.55 -6.51 -8.90
C THR A 350 -6.83 -7.10 -7.52
N VAL A 351 -7.97 -6.78 -6.91
CA VAL A 351 -8.35 -7.30 -5.59
C VAL A 351 -8.58 -8.81 -5.65
N ASN A 352 -9.24 -9.32 -6.70
CA ASN A 352 -9.39 -10.77 -6.88
C ASN A 352 -8.02 -11.46 -7.05
N ARG A 353 -7.08 -10.85 -7.76
CA ARG A 353 -5.70 -11.35 -7.86
C ARG A 353 -5.01 -11.40 -6.50
N LEU A 354 -5.21 -10.39 -5.64
CA LEU A 354 -4.70 -10.41 -4.27
C LEU A 354 -5.31 -11.54 -3.45
N LYS A 355 -6.61 -11.82 -3.58
CA LYS A 355 -7.25 -12.97 -2.92
C LYS A 355 -6.67 -14.31 -3.37
N GLU A 356 -6.30 -14.45 -4.65
CA GLU A 356 -5.56 -15.64 -5.13
C GLU A 356 -4.16 -15.75 -4.52
N CYS A 357 -3.45 -14.62 -4.44
CA CYS A 357 -2.09 -14.51 -3.92
C CYS A 357 -2.01 -14.74 -2.40
N PHE A 358 -3.01 -14.27 -1.66
CA PHE A 358 -3.08 -14.26 -0.21
C PHE A 358 -4.43 -14.82 0.29
N PRO A 359 -4.68 -16.14 0.13
CA PRO A 359 -5.96 -16.73 0.50
C PRO A 359 -6.26 -16.54 2.00
N GLY A 360 -7.48 -16.08 2.30
CA GLY A 360 -7.94 -15.87 3.69
C GLY A 360 -7.49 -14.57 4.35
N VAL A 361 -6.63 -13.78 3.70
CA VAL A 361 -6.17 -12.49 4.21
C VAL A 361 -7.24 -11.43 4.00
N SER A 362 -7.58 -10.68 5.05
CA SER A 362 -8.55 -9.58 4.97
C SER A 362 -8.02 -8.45 4.08
N ILE A 363 -8.92 -7.76 3.37
CA ILE A 363 -8.55 -6.63 2.49
C ILE A 363 -9.34 -5.39 2.92
N LEU A 364 -8.62 -4.28 3.09
CA LEU A 364 -9.16 -2.94 3.34
C LEU A 364 -8.81 -2.01 2.18
N ILE A 365 -9.82 -1.36 1.64
CA ILE A 365 -9.69 -0.31 0.63
C ILE A 365 -9.79 1.05 1.33
N VAL A 366 -8.77 1.88 1.18
CA VAL A 366 -8.79 3.28 1.61
C VAL A 366 -9.03 4.13 0.38
N SER A 367 -10.09 4.94 0.39
CA SER A 367 -10.40 5.82 -0.73
C SER A 367 -9.31 6.87 -0.96
N THR A 368 -9.37 7.54 -2.10
CA THR A 368 -8.61 8.77 -2.30
C THR A 368 -8.92 9.76 -1.17
N ALA A 369 -7.89 10.51 -0.80
CA ALA A 369 -8.04 11.73 -0.01
C ALA A 369 -8.78 12.80 -0.81
N ASP A 370 -9.22 13.86 -0.13
CA ASP A 370 -9.54 15.10 -0.82
C ASP A 370 -8.30 15.66 -1.53
N LYS A 371 -8.53 16.29 -2.68
CA LYS A 371 -7.52 17.02 -3.46
C LYS A 371 -8.19 18.29 -3.93
N ALA A 372 -7.50 19.43 -3.88
CA ALA A 372 -8.04 20.66 -4.43
C ALA A 372 -7.45 20.98 -5.81
N SER A 373 -8.31 21.50 -6.67
CA SER A 373 -7.96 22.06 -7.99
C SER A 373 -8.42 23.51 -8.05
N LYS A 374 -7.76 24.29 -8.90
CA LYS A 374 -8.09 25.70 -9.08
C LYS A 374 -9.27 25.83 -10.05
N TYR A 375 -10.36 26.40 -9.58
CA TYR A 375 -11.53 26.78 -10.37
C TYR A 375 -11.64 28.30 -10.37
N ASP A 376 -11.47 28.91 -11.53
CA ASP A 376 -11.33 30.36 -11.68
C ASP A 376 -10.21 30.93 -10.80
N THR A 377 -10.56 31.63 -9.72
CA THR A 377 -9.62 32.23 -8.76
C THR A 377 -9.55 31.48 -7.43
N GLU A 378 -10.36 30.44 -7.23
CA GLU A 378 -10.53 29.77 -5.94
C GLU A 378 -10.04 28.32 -5.99
N MET A 379 -9.42 27.85 -4.91
CA MET A 379 -9.14 26.42 -4.73
C MET A 379 -10.40 25.74 -4.20
N LYS A 380 -10.81 24.64 -4.83
CA LYS A 380 -11.97 23.83 -4.39
C LYS A 380 -11.63 22.36 -4.54
N THR A 381 -12.35 21.48 -3.84
CA THR A 381 -12.27 20.04 -4.06
C THR A 381 -12.40 19.73 -5.56
N ASP A 382 -11.48 18.92 -6.06
CA ASP A 382 -11.50 18.49 -7.44
C ASP A 382 -12.76 17.67 -7.69
N SER A 383 -13.50 18.05 -8.73
CA SER A 383 -14.77 17.42 -9.10
C SER A 383 -14.66 15.91 -9.42
N ALA A 384 -13.44 15.38 -9.58
CA ALA A 384 -13.16 13.96 -9.77
C ALA A 384 -13.04 13.16 -8.45
N VAL A 385 -12.85 13.81 -7.30
CA VAL A 385 -12.64 13.17 -5.98
C VAL A 385 -13.83 12.30 -5.58
N VAL A 386 -15.05 12.86 -5.62
CA VAL A 386 -16.27 12.13 -5.22
C VAL A 386 -16.57 10.97 -6.20
N PRO A 387 -16.55 11.16 -7.53
CA PRO A 387 -16.70 10.04 -8.47
C PRO A 387 -15.69 8.90 -8.26
N LEU A 388 -14.41 9.22 -8.02
CA LEU A 388 -13.40 8.21 -7.76
C LEU A 388 -13.65 7.49 -6.43
N THR A 389 -13.96 8.23 -5.37
CA THR A 389 -14.31 7.69 -4.05
C THR A 389 -15.47 6.68 -4.15
N ASN A 390 -16.48 7.02 -4.95
CA ASN A 390 -17.62 6.13 -5.23
C ASN A 390 -17.20 4.89 -6.02
N ALA A 391 -16.38 5.02 -7.06
CA ALA A 391 -15.84 3.86 -7.78
C ALA A 391 -15.03 2.92 -6.87
N GLN A 392 -14.29 3.49 -5.92
CA GLN A 392 -13.53 2.73 -4.92
C GLN A 392 -14.44 1.98 -3.94
N LYS A 393 -15.54 2.62 -3.52
CA LYS A 393 -16.56 1.96 -2.71
C LYS A 393 -17.23 0.82 -3.49
N ARG A 394 -17.57 1.01 -4.77
CA ARG A 394 -18.17 -0.03 -5.62
C ARG A 394 -17.32 -1.28 -5.70
N TYR A 395 -16.04 -1.16 -6.05
CA TYR A 395 -15.21 -2.36 -6.13
C TYR A 395 -14.95 -2.98 -4.76
N ALA A 396 -14.93 -2.20 -3.66
CA ALA A 396 -14.85 -2.76 -2.31
C ALA A 396 -16.07 -3.64 -2.00
N VAL A 397 -17.28 -3.20 -2.33
CA VAL A 397 -18.51 -3.99 -2.18
C VAL A 397 -18.50 -5.23 -3.08
N LYS A 398 -18.24 -5.07 -4.39
CA LYS A 398 -18.20 -6.18 -5.37
C LYS A 398 -17.21 -7.27 -4.98
N THR A 399 -16.09 -6.87 -4.39
CA THR A 399 -15.02 -7.77 -3.99
C THR A 399 -15.11 -8.18 -2.53
N GLN A 400 -16.18 -7.84 -1.80
CA GLN A 400 -16.34 -8.22 -0.39
C GLN A 400 -15.10 -7.82 0.45
N SER A 401 -14.67 -6.58 0.30
CA SER A 401 -13.54 -5.97 1.00
C SER A 401 -14.02 -4.84 1.89
N SER A 402 -13.35 -4.60 3.03
CA SER A 402 -13.67 -3.44 3.88
C SER A 402 -13.31 -2.13 3.18
N TYR A 403 -13.93 -1.03 3.59
CA TYR A 403 -13.78 0.27 2.99
C TYR A 403 -13.68 1.38 4.03
N VAL A 404 -12.72 2.28 3.83
CA VAL A 404 -12.58 3.53 4.59
C VAL A 404 -12.65 4.71 3.62
N ASN A 405 -13.66 5.56 3.83
CA ASN A 405 -13.84 6.80 3.08
C ASN A 405 -12.94 7.91 3.64
N LEU A 406 -11.69 7.97 3.16
CA LEU A 406 -10.71 8.95 3.60
C LEU A 406 -11.15 10.39 3.34
N TYR A 407 -11.77 10.65 2.19
CA TYR A 407 -12.33 11.96 1.84
C TYR A 407 -13.29 12.46 2.93
N THR A 408 -14.26 11.64 3.34
CA THR A 408 -15.19 12.00 4.42
C THR A 408 -14.47 12.14 5.77
N LEU A 409 -13.50 11.27 6.08
CA LEU A 409 -12.74 11.37 7.34
C LEU A 409 -11.89 12.65 7.46
N MET A 410 -11.46 13.21 6.34
CA MET A 410 -10.76 14.50 6.31
C MET A 410 -11.68 15.69 6.59
N GLY A 411 -12.99 15.52 6.40
CA GLY A 411 -13.99 16.57 6.51
C GLY A 411 -14.80 16.80 5.23
N GLY A 412 -14.53 16.06 4.15
CA GLY A 412 -15.27 16.16 2.89
C GLY A 412 -14.86 17.38 2.06
N ASP A 413 -15.86 18.05 1.48
CA ASP A 413 -15.67 19.13 0.51
C ASP A 413 -14.84 20.28 1.10
N GLY A 414 -13.82 20.72 0.37
CA GLY A 414 -12.90 21.77 0.78
C GLY A 414 -11.92 21.39 1.89
N SER A 415 -11.90 20.13 2.35
CA SER A 415 -11.03 19.72 3.45
C SER A 415 -9.55 19.87 3.12
N MET A 416 -9.13 19.58 1.89
CA MET A 416 -7.74 19.75 1.46
C MET A 416 -7.34 21.24 1.38
N VAL A 417 -8.25 22.11 0.95
CA VAL A 417 -8.04 23.57 0.97
C VAL A 417 -7.80 24.03 2.41
N LYS A 418 -8.71 23.64 3.31
CA LYS A 418 -8.60 23.93 4.74
C LYS A 418 -7.27 23.43 5.31
N TRP A 419 -6.90 22.17 5.06
CA TRP A 419 -5.66 21.59 5.56
C TRP A 419 -4.40 22.27 5.00
N THR A 420 -4.49 22.87 3.82
CA THR A 420 -3.37 23.59 3.18
C THR A 420 -3.22 25.03 3.71
N GLU A 421 -4.33 25.65 4.10
CA GLU A 421 -4.42 27.08 4.43
C GLU A 421 -4.51 27.36 5.94
N GLU A 422 -4.94 26.40 6.74
CA GLU A 422 -5.03 26.56 8.19
C GLU A 422 -3.66 26.70 8.85
N GLU A 423 -3.63 27.28 10.05
CA GLU A 423 -2.44 27.36 10.87
C GLU A 423 -2.64 26.57 12.19
N PRO A 424 -1.85 25.52 12.42
CA PRO A 424 -0.68 25.12 11.66
C PRO A 424 -1.04 24.11 10.53
N ALA A 425 -0.60 24.37 9.29
CA ALA A 425 -1.03 23.61 8.10
C ALA A 425 -0.83 22.09 8.20
N MET A 426 -1.73 21.29 7.62
CA MET A 426 -1.65 19.83 7.55
C MET A 426 -1.31 19.29 6.15
N ALA A 427 -1.41 20.12 5.11
CA ALA A 427 -1.05 19.77 3.74
C ALA A 427 -0.01 20.73 3.13
N ASN A 428 0.61 20.29 2.04
CA ASN A 428 1.55 21.08 1.25
C ASN A 428 0.80 22.06 0.35
N LYS A 429 1.48 23.13 -0.09
CA LYS A 429 0.91 24.15 -1.00
C LYS A 429 0.63 23.66 -2.42
N ASP A 430 0.80 22.36 -2.68
CA ASP A 430 0.35 21.69 -3.90
C ASP A 430 -1.12 21.22 -3.82
N TYR A 431 -1.77 21.42 -2.66
CA TYR A 431 -3.16 21.06 -2.39
C TYR A 431 -3.49 19.60 -2.71
N THR A 432 -2.49 18.72 -2.59
CA THR A 432 -2.62 17.28 -2.87
C THR A 432 -1.93 16.46 -1.79
N HIS A 433 -0.68 16.78 -1.46
CA HIS A 433 0.11 15.95 -0.55
C HIS A 433 0.07 16.47 0.89
N PHE A 434 -0.04 15.55 1.85
CA PHE A 434 0.06 15.89 3.26
C PHE A 434 1.50 16.26 3.66
N ASN A 435 1.64 17.16 4.64
CA ASN A 435 2.90 17.28 5.37
C ASN A 435 2.92 16.26 6.54
N PHE A 436 4.01 16.21 7.32
CA PHE A 436 4.13 15.25 8.43
C PHE A 436 2.98 15.35 9.46
N ARG A 437 2.44 16.55 9.69
CA ARG A 437 1.32 16.76 10.63
C ARG A 437 0.04 16.15 10.09
N GLY A 438 -0.30 16.44 8.83
CA GLY A 438 -1.47 15.84 8.17
C GLY A 438 -1.34 14.33 8.05
N ALA A 439 -0.16 13.82 7.66
CA ALA A 439 0.08 12.39 7.55
C ALA A 439 -0.15 11.66 8.89
N LYS A 440 0.32 12.24 10.01
CA LYS A 440 0.06 11.70 11.36
C LYS A 440 -1.42 11.76 11.74
N LYS A 441 -2.15 12.82 11.35
CA LYS A 441 -3.60 12.93 11.56
C LYS A 441 -4.35 11.85 10.79
N ILE A 442 -4.02 11.64 9.52
CA ILE A 442 -4.57 10.56 8.69
C ILE A 442 -4.29 9.20 9.28
N ALA A 443 -3.05 8.93 9.70
CA ALA A 443 -2.69 7.67 10.35
C ALA A 443 -3.57 7.37 11.57
N GLY A 444 -3.85 8.40 12.40
CA GLY A 444 -4.74 8.28 13.55
C GLY A 444 -6.19 8.00 13.17
N LEU A 445 -6.70 8.68 12.14
CA LEU A 445 -8.06 8.44 11.62
C LEU A 445 -8.23 7.02 11.08
N LEU A 446 -7.26 6.52 10.31
CA LEU A 446 -7.28 5.15 9.78
C LEU A 446 -7.18 4.11 10.91
N TYR A 447 -6.28 4.31 11.87
CA TYR A 447 -6.19 3.44 13.05
C TYR A 447 -7.51 3.42 13.83
N GLN A 448 -8.12 4.59 14.04
CA GLN A 448 -9.38 4.70 14.77
C GLN A 448 -10.52 3.95 14.08
N GLN A 449 -10.66 4.03 12.75
CA GLN A 449 -11.66 3.25 12.03
C GLN A 449 -11.52 1.75 12.26
N LEU A 450 -10.30 1.21 12.14
CA LEU A 450 -10.03 -0.20 12.39
C LEU A 450 -10.30 -0.58 13.85
N ASN A 451 -9.88 0.27 14.79
CA ASN A 451 -10.07 0.03 16.22
C ASN A 451 -11.55 0.09 16.64
N ASP A 452 -12.35 0.97 16.04
CA ASP A 452 -13.79 1.05 16.33
C ASP A 452 -14.52 -0.19 15.80
N GLY A 453 -14.18 -0.68 14.60
CA GLY A 453 -14.66 -1.97 14.12
C GLY A 453 -14.20 -3.14 14.99
N TYR A 454 -12.97 -3.11 15.51
CA TYR A 454 -12.46 -4.12 16.45
C TYR A 454 -13.21 -4.11 17.80
N LYS A 455 -13.55 -2.94 18.35
CA LYS A 455 -14.39 -2.85 19.56
C LYS A 455 -15.77 -3.45 19.32
N GLN A 456 -16.39 -3.15 18.19
CA GLN A 456 -17.68 -3.73 17.82
C GLN A 456 -17.58 -5.25 17.65
N TYR A 457 -16.51 -5.73 17.01
CA TYR A 457 -16.22 -7.15 16.92
C TYR A 457 -16.18 -7.83 18.29
N LYS A 458 -15.49 -7.24 19.28
CA LYS A 458 -15.42 -7.81 20.64
C LYS A 458 -16.80 -7.99 21.28
N VAL A 459 -17.70 -7.02 21.10
CA VAL A 459 -19.08 -7.11 21.60
C VAL A 459 -19.84 -8.23 20.89
N LEU A 460 -19.79 -8.29 19.55
CA LEU A 460 -20.49 -9.32 18.77
C LEU A 460 -19.94 -10.73 19.08
N ARG A 461 -18.63 -10.84 19.26
CA ARG A 461 -17.93 -12.09 19.60
C ARG A 461 -18.40 -12.69 20.93
N GLN A 462 -18.74 -11.87 21.93
CA GLN A 462 -19.24 -12.35 23.23
C GLN A 462 -20.58 -13.08 23.09
N ASN A 463 -21.37 -12.72 22.09
CA ASN A 463 -22.67 -13.32 21.80
C ASN A 463 -22.58 -14.57 20.92
N ARG A 464 -21.36 -15.04 20.60
CA ARG A 464 -21.14 -16.34 19.93
C ARG A 464 -21.79 -17.43 20.79
N LYS A 465 -22.71 -18.20 20.21
CA LYS A 465 -23.11 -19.48 20.81
C LYS A 465 -21.83 -20.29 20.98
N GLN A 466 -21.46 -20.62 22.23
CA GLN A 466 -20.37 -21.57 22.42
C GLN A 466 -20.78 -22.85 21.68
N PRO A 467 -19.88 -23.48 20.91
CA PRO A 467 -20.14 -24.83 20.46
C PRO A 467 -20.47 -25.63 21.73
N GLU A 468 -21.59 -26.37 21.73
CA GLU A 468 -21.82 -27.37 22.77
C GLU A 468 -20.52 -28.15 22.88
N LYS A 469 -19.89 -28.13 24.07
CA LYS A 469 -18.81 -29.07 24.35
C LYS A 469 -19.40 -30.41 23.96
N GLU A 470 -18.85 -31.04 22.92
CA GLU A 470 -19.06 -32.47 22.73
C GLU A 470 -18.77 -33.06 24.11
N LYS A 471 -19.83 -33.56 24.77
CA LYS A 471 -19.64 -34.40 25.94
C LYS A 471 -18.73 -35.48 25.40
N GLU A 472 -17.47 -35.50 25.86
CA GLU A 472 -16.63 -36.67 25.72
C GLU A 472 -17.53 -37.82 26.14
N LYS A 473 -17.95 -38.65 25.16
CA LYS A 473 -18.54 -39.93 25.50
C LYS A 473 -17.48 -40.59 26.34
N SER A 474 -17.79 -40.77 27.62
CA SER A 474 -16.86 -41.44 28.50
C SER A 474 -16.62 -42.82 27.89
N LEU A 475 -15.39 -43.33 27.95
CA LEU A 475 -15.08 -44.69 27.51
C LEU A 475 -16.02 -45.75 28.12
N LEU A 476 -16.69 -45.43 29.23
CA LEU A 476 -17.70 -46.28 29.88
C LEU A 476 -19.02 -46.36 29.09
N ASP A 477 -19.45 -45.31 28.39
CA ASP A 477 -20.71 -45.30 27.60
C ASP A 477 -20.59 -46.14 26.31
N THR A 478 -19.37 -46.46 25.88
CA THR A 478 -19.08 -47.29 24.71
C THR A 478 -18.91 -48.78 25.07
N ILE A 479 -18.70 -49.10 26.36
CA ILE A 479 -18.39 -50.47 26.81
C ILE A 479 -19.62 -51.16 27.44
N PHE A 480 -20.59 -50.39 27.96
CA PHE A 480 -21.84 -50.94 28.51
C PHE A 480 -23.06 -50.24 27.90
N PRO A 481 -23.60 -50.74 26.77
CA PRO A 481 -24.94 -50.34 26.36
C PRO A 481 -25.91 -50.77 27.46
N LYS A 482 -26.72 -49.84 27.97
CA LYS A 482 -27.85 -50.22 28.82
C LYS A 482 -28.80 -51.06 27.98
N GLU A 483 -28.95 -52.33 28.34
CA GLU A 483 -29.99 -53.21 27.80
C GLU A 483 -31.36 -52.57 28.07
N GLU A 484 -32.12 -52.32 27.01
CA GLU A 484 -33.53 -51.96 27.10
C GLU A 484 -34.32 -53.24 27.46
N GLU A 485 -35.05 -53.20 28.57
CA GLU A 485 -36.03 -54.23 28.92
C GLU A 485 -37.13 -54.27 27.86
N GLU A 486 -37.15 -55.35 27.09
CA GLU A 486 -38.19 -55.72 26.14
C GLU A 486 -39.46 -56.12 26.93
N LYS A 487 -40.46 -55.23 26.94
CA LYS A 487 -41.83 -55.56 27.36
C LYS A 487 -42.62 -55.99 26.13
N ASP A 488 -42.68 -57.30 25.89
CA ASP A 488 -43.67 -57.86 24.98
C ASP A 488 -44.94 -58.26 25.72
N ALA A 489 -46.05 -57.78 25.16
CA ALA A 489 -47.41 -58.15 25.50
C ALA A 489 -47.89 -59.28 24.56
N ASN A 490 -48.64 -60.20 25.17
CA ASN A 490 -49.37 -61.37 24.65
C ASN A 490 -48.60 -62.68 24.49
#